data_AF-A0A2H3JXZ8-F1
#
_entry.id   AF-A0A2H3JXZ8-F1
#
_cell.length_a   1.000
_cell.length_b   1.000
_cell.length_c   1.000
_cell.angle_alpha   90.00
_cell.angle_beta   90.00
_cell.angle_gamma   90.00
#
_symmetry.space_group_name_H-M   'P 1'
#
loop_
_entity.id
_entity.type
_entity.pdbx_description
1 polymer ?
#
loop_
_entity_poly.entity_id
_entity_poly.type
_entity_poly.pdbx_seq_one_letter_code
_entity_poly.pdbx_strand_id
1 'polypeptide(L)'
;FVFDFLNPPSAGVVKGAAGHLVLASVSDFPALVGNGIAVLVGSLGPCGMNTPHTHPRAAEFLYQVNGSIQSGMLTETGSRFILNNVTAGKGMILPQGSVHFQFNDNCEPVQFVSALNSDDPGTLLAAQGLFGLPPAIVAASLGEIGVEEVAGLAHLIPDDVAFGSQECLTRCGINAGTQPTAEQVPRVSGNALPTGSSSWSTSAKATETSTNFSRSTSLFGAVVDAAASSTSDKSVQPATIALGAIVGVMALGYVGLAAMYFMRRQQTKKTRSYVRPDMRGHERIPSAEKFNEASEPYDPLAASSAGFRVDLQNA
;
A
#
# COMPACT_ATOMS: atom_id res chain seq x y z
N PHE A 1 3.51 -16.93 -28.68
CA PHE A 1 3.09 -15.51 -28.58
C PHE A 1 4.29 -14.71 -28.10
N VAL A 2 4.51 -13.50 -28.64
CA VAL A 2 5.62 -12.61 -28.26
C VAL A 2 5.04 -11.21 -28.08
N PHE A 3 5.40 -10.51 -27.00
CA PHE A 3 5.05 -9.12 -26.77
C PHE A 3 6.32 -8.27 -26.85
N ASP A 4 6.31 -7.24 -27.69
CA ASP A 4 7.44 -6.34 -27.88
C ASP A 4 7.26 -5.08 -27.01
N PHE A 5 7.96 -5.04 -25.87
CA PHE A 5 7.95 -3.88 -24.98
C PHE A 5 8.64 -2.64 -25.58
N LEU A 6 9.43 -2.80 -26.65
CA LEU A 6 10.08 -1.69 -27.36
C LEU A 6 9.15 -1.09 -28.42
N ASN A 7 8.22 -1.89 -28.95
CA ASN A 7 7.20 -1.45 -29.91
C ASN A 7 5.78 -1.89 -29.46
N PRO A 8 5.30 -1.45 -28.29
CA PRO A 8 4.04 -1.90 -27.73
C PRO A 8 2.82 -1.24 -28.42
N PRO A 9 1.63 -1.86 -28.33
CA PRO A 9 0.38 -1.19 -28.67
C PRO A 9 0.20 0.08 -27.82
N SER A 10 -0.32 1.16 -28.41
CA SER A 10 -0.46 2.45 -27.70
C SER A 10 -1.35 2.38 -26.45
N ALA A 11 -2.29 1.43 -26.40
CA ALA A 11 -3.20 1.24 -25.27
C ALA A 11 -2.50 0.74 -24.00
N GLY A 12 -1.37 0.03 -24.14
CA GLY A 12 -0.57 -0.47 -23.01
C GLY A 12 0.50 0.53 -22.52
N VAL A 13 0.57 1.74 -23.11
CA VAL A 13 1.59 2.74 -22.78
C VAL A 13 0.99 3.88 -21.98
N VAL A 14 1.49 4.05 -20.77
CA VAL A 14 1.24 5.22 -19.92
C VAL A 14 2.43 6.17 -20.09
N LYS A 15 2.18 7.43 -20.47
CA LYS A 15 3.23 8.44 -20.65
C LYS A 15 2.97 9.60 -19.71
N GLY A 16 4.03 10.09 -19.08
CA GLY A 16 3.96 11.31 -18.28
C GLY A 16 5.18 12.19 -18.46
N ALA A 17 5.30 13.24 -17.64
CA ALA A 17 6.33 14.26 -17.78
C ALA A 17 7.76 13.72 -17.64
N ALA A 18 7.95 12.66 -16.86
CA ALA A 18 9.28 12.18 -16.46
C ALA A 18 9.52 10.71 -16.82
N GLY A 19 8.83 10.18 -17.84
CA GLY A 19 9.02 8.79 -18.27
C GLY A 19 7.78 8.17 -18.90
N HIS A 20 7.79 6.84 -18.95
CA HIS A 20 6.67 6.04 -19.45
C HIS A 20 6.68 4.63 -18.85
N LEU A 21 5.50 4.02 -18.80
CA LEU A 21 5.30 2.63 -18.40
C LEU A 21 4.68 1.87 -19.57
N VAL A 22 5.10 0.63 -19.77
CA VAL A 22 4.52 -0.29 -20.76
C VAL A 22 4.02 -1.52 -20.03
N LEU A 23 2.71 -1.71 -19.99
CA LEU A 23 2.06 -2.85 -19.34
C LEU A 23 1.57 -3.84 -20.39
N ALA A 24 2.05 -5.08 -20.34
CA ALA A 24 1.44 -6.21 -21.03
C ALA A 24 0.41 -6.87 -20.10
N SER A 25 -0.86 -6.77 -20.47
CA SER A 25 -2.03 -7.30 -19.77
C SER A 25 -2.95 -8.06 -20.74
N VAL A 26 -4.06 -8.62 -20.27
CA VAL A 26 -5.07 -9.21 -21.17
C VAL A 26 -5.68 -8.22 -22.16
N SER A 27 -5.60 -6.91 -21.88
CA SER A 27 -6.24 -5.87 -22.72
C SER A 27 -5.48 -5.63 -24.02
N ASP A 28 -4.16 -5.78 -24.00
CA ASP A 28 -3.25 -5.47 -25.10
C ASP A 28 -2.39 -6.68 -25.53
N PHE A 29 -2.34 -7.72 -24.69
CA PHE A 29 -1.75 -9.02 -25.01
C PHE A 29 -2.67 -10.19 -24.60
N PRO A 30 -3.69 -10.52 -25.43
CA PRO A 30 -4.70 -11.54 -25.11
C PRO A 30 -4.17 -12.95 -24.83
N ALA A 31 -2.91 -13.23 -25.19
CA ALA A 31 -2.25 -14.50 -24.86
C ALA A 31 -2.09 -14.74 -23.35
N LEU A 32 -2.24 -13.68 -22.53
CA LEU A 32 -2.17 -13.78 -21.07
C LEU A 32 -3.45 -14.32 -20.43
N VAL A 33 -4.58 -14.34 -21.15
CA VAL A 33 -5.88 -14.77 -20.60
C VAL A 33 -5.79 -16.14 -19.94
N GLY A 34 -6.11 -16.20 -18.65
CA GLY A 34 -6.13 -17.43 -17.87
C GLY A 34 -4.77 -17.88 -17.32
N ASN A 35 -3.70 -17.11 -17.54
CA ASN A 35 -2.38 -17.38 -16.98
C ASN A 35 -2.11 -16.62 -15.67
N GLY A 36 -2.95 -15.64 -15.32
CA GLY A 36 -2.84 -14.90 -14.06
C GLY A 36 -1.53 -14.13 -13.93
N ILE A 37 -1.00 -13.61 -15.04
CA ILE A 37 0.24 -12.82 -15.06
C ILE A 37 0.10 -11.62 -16.00
N ALA A 38 0.56 -10.47 -15.54
CA ALA A 38 0.85 -9.29 -16.33
C ALA A 38 2.27 -8.83 -16.05
N VAL A 39 2.90 -8.13 -16.99
CA VAL A 39 4.27 -7.64 -16.85
C VAL A 39 4.32 -6.18 -17.27
N LEU A 40 4.92 -5.35 -16.42
CA LEU A 40 5.14 -3.93 -16.68
C LEU A 40 6.64 -3.66 -16.82
N VAL A 41 7.02 -2.87 -17.80
CA VAL A 41 8.35 -2.27 -17.92
C VAL A 41 8.22 -0.78 -17.68
N GLY A 42 8.82 -0.29 -16.61
CA GLY A 42 8.84 1.13 -16.27
C GLY A 42 10.14 1.78 -16.67
N SER A 43 10.07 2.92 -17.35
CA SER A 43 11.22 3.76 -17.70
C SER A 43 11.03 5.13 -17.07
N LEU A 44 11.82 5.45 -16.05
CA LEU A 44 11.80 6.74 -15.37
C LEU A 44 13.02 7.55 -15.76
N GLY A 45 12.79 8.77 -16.24
CA GLY A 45 13.83 9.76 -16.43
C GLY A 45 14.44 10.23 -15.10
N PRO A 46 15.46 11.09 -15.15
CA PRO A 46 16.02 11.75 -13.98
C PRO A 46 14.93 12.41 -13.13
N CYS A 47 14.95 12.16 -11.82
CA CYS A 47 13.91 12.64 -10.89
C CYS A 47 12.47 12.24 -11.25
N GLY A 48 12.28 11.21 -12.09
CA GLY A 48 10.96 10.70 -12.45
C GLY A 48 10.37 9.81 -11.36
N MET A 49 9.05 9.81 -11.26
CA MET A 49 8.30 9.06 -10.26
C MET A 49 7.11 8.39 -10.92
N ASN A 50 6.96 7.09 -10.69
CA ASN A 50 5.67 6.43 -10.77
C ASN A 50 4.91 6.78 -9.48
N THR A 51 3.87 7.61 -9.60
CA THR A 51 3.20 8.26 -8.48
C THR A 51 2.56 7.25 -7.53
N PRO A 52 2.17 7.64 -6.30
CA PRO A 52 1.51 6.72 -5.39
C PRO A 52 0.25 6.07 -6.01
N HIS A 53 0.24 4.75 -6.12
CA HIS A 53 -0.85 3.97 -6.68
C HIS A 53 -1.01 2.62 -5.95
N THR A 54 -2.01 1.85 -6.34
CA THR A 54 -2.24 0.49 -5.87
C THR A 54 -2.78 -0.39 -6.99
N HIS A 55 -2.54 -1.70 -6.86
CA HIS A 55 -3.09 -2.74 -7.72
C HIS A 55 -4.18 -3.52 -6.98
N PRO A 56 -5.48 -3.27 -7.26
CA PRO A 56 -6.56 -3.90 -6.52
C PRO A 56 -6.68 -5.41 -6.75
N ARG A 57 -6.17 -5.93 -7.88
CA ARG A 57 -6.30 -7.34 -8.26
C ARG A 57 -4.97 -8.11 -8.29
N ALA A 58 -3.84 -7.47 -8.01
CA ALA A 58 -2.53 -8.13 -8.06
C ALA A 58 -1.58 -7.65 -6.97
N ALA A 59 -0.76 -8.57 -6.47
CA ALA A 59 0.54 -8.24 -5.90
C ALA A 59 1.56 -8.10 -7.04
N GLU A 60 2.57 -7.28 -6.80
CA GLU A 60 3.62 -6.95 -7.76
C GLU A 60 4.98 -7.35 -7.20
N PHE A 61 5.80 -8.00 -8.01
CA PHE A 61 7.21 -8.20 -7.75
C PHE A 61 8.03 -7.34 -8.72
N LEU A 62 8.64 -6.29 -8.18
CA LEU A 62 9.49 -5.36 -8.92
C LEU A 62 10.94 -5.86 -8.94
N TYR A 63 11.61 -5.73 -10.07
CA TYR A 63 13.03 -5.99 -10.29
C TYR A 63 13.68 -4.77 -10.96
N GLN A 64 14.77 -4.26 -10.37
CA GLN A 64 15.49 -3.11 -10.92
C GLN A 64 16.50 -3.56 -11.98
N VAL A 65 16.42 -3.00 -13.19
CA VAL A 65 17.30 -3.36 -14.31
C VAL A 65 18.63 -2.60 -14.22
N ASN A 66 18.58 -1.28 -14.12
CA ASN A 66 19.75 -0.41 -14.06
C ASN A 66 19.56 0.72 -13.03
N GLY A 67 20.65 1.33 -12.57
CA GLY A 67 20.59 2.42 -11.58
C GLY A 67 19.94 2.01 -10.26
N SER A 68 19.21 2.92 -9.63
CA SER A 68 18.43 2.64 -8.42
C SER A 68 17.15 3.44 -8.36
N ILE A 69 16.17 2.93 -7.62
CA ILE A 69 14.94 3.64 -7.25
C ILE A 69 14.72 3.58 -5.75
N GLN A 70 14.11 4.62 -5.21
CA GLN A 70 13.45 4.57 -3.92
C GLN A 70 12.02 4.08 -4.14
N SER A 71 11.63 2.97 -3.53
CA SER A 71 10.25 2.50 -3.56
C SER A 71 9.73 2.35 -2.14
N GLY A 72 8.59 2.98 -1.88
CA GLY A 72 7.93 2.96 -0.58
C GLY A 72 6.53 2.39 -0.66
N MET A 73 6.05 1.83 0.44
CA MET A 73 4.70 1.28 0.53
C MET A 73 4.07 1.36 1.93
N LEU A 74 2.73 1.44 1.93
CA LEU A 74 1.86 1.19 3.08
C LEU A 74 0.89 0.07 2.70
N THR A 75 0.82 -0.98 3.52
CA THR A 75 -0.06 -2.13 3.24
C THR A 75 -1.48 -1.89 3.71
N GLU A 76 -1.65 -1.18 4.82
CA GLU A 76 -2.96 -0.87 5.43
C GLU A 76 -2.83 0.23 6.50
N THR A 77 -3.96 0.74 6.99
CA THR A 77 -4.00 1.72 8.09
C THR A 77 -3.34 1.16 9.35
N GLY A 78 -2.40 1.91 9.93
CA GLY A 78 -1.65 1.51 11.11
C GLY A 78 -0.45 0.59 10.82
N SER A 79 -0.25 0.17 9.57
CA SER A 79 0.98 -0.52 9.17
C SER A 79 2.18 0.43 9.20
N ARG A 80 3.38 -0.13 9.43
CA ARG A 80 4.62 0.64 9.31
C ARG A 80 4.85 1.00 7.84
N PHE A 81 5.38 2.20 7.61
CA PHE A 81 5.92 2.55 6.30
C PHE A 81 7.17 1.72 6.01
N ILE A 82 7.26 1.22 4.77
CA ILE A 82 8.44 0.53 4.26
C ILE A 82 9.02 1.40 3.16
N LEU A 83 10.31 1.72 3.24
CA LEU A 83 11.05 2.44 2.21
C LEU A 83 12.31 1.63 1.88
N ASN A 84 12.48 1.29 0.60
CA ASN A 84 13.60 0.51 0.10
C ASN A 84 14.32 1.29 -1.00
N ASN A 85 15.66 1.29 -0.94
CA ASN A 85 16.48 1.64 -2.08
C ASN A 85 16.78 0.37 -2.90
N VAL A 86 16.10 0.21 -4.03
CA VAL A 86 16.23 -0.95 -4.92
C VAL A 86 17.25 -0.62 -5.99
N THR A 87 18.44 -1.21 -5.89
CA THR A 87 19.52 -1.05 -6.86
C THR A 87 19.45 -2.14 -7.93
N ALA A 88 20.08 -1.91 -9.09
CA ALA A 88 20.19 -2.88 -10.18
C ALA A 88 20.49 -4.32 -9.69
N GLY A 89 19.76 -5.29 -10.24
CA GLY A 89 19.87 -6.70 -9.85
C GLY A 89 19.08 -7.09 -8.61
N LYS A 90 18.47 -6.15 -7.89
CA LYS A 90 17.62 -6.42 -6.73
C LYS A 90 16.14 -6.32 -7.10
N GLY A 91 15.31 -6.95 -6.28
CA GLY A 91 13.86 -6.85 -6.39
C GLY A 91 13.17 -6.68 -5.05
N MET A 92 11.89 -6.33 -5.09
CA MET A 92 11.04 -6.20 -3.92
C MET A 92 9.59 -6.58 -4.22
N ILE A 93 8.88 -6.98 -3.16
CA ILE A 93 7.45 -7.29 -3.21
C ILE A 93 6.63 -6.06 -2.82
N LEU A 94 5.55 -5.86 -3.55
CA LEU A 94 4.50 -4.88 -3.34
C LEU A 94 3.18 -5.66 -3.20
N PRO A 95 2.66 -5.83 -1.98
CA PRO A 95 1.45 -6.62 -1.75
C PRO A 95 0.23 -6.05 -2.46
N GLN A 96 -0.72 -6.93 -2.84
CA GLN A 96 -2.00 -6.53 -3.40
C GLN A 96 -2.72 -5.52 -2.49
N GLY A 97 -3.23 -4.45 -3.08
CA GLY A 97 -3.92 -3.39 -2.34
C GLY A 97 -3.00 -2.42 -1.57
N SER A 98 -1.70 -2.67 -1.48
CA SER A 98 -0.77 -1.72 -0.85
C SER A 98 -0.67 -0.44 -1.69
N VAL A 99 -0.69 0.72 -1.03
CA VAL A 99 -0.39 1.99 -1.70
C VAL A 99 1.13 2.13 -1.74
N HIS A 100 1.69 2.29 -2.92
CA HIS A 100 3.13 2.31 -3.13
C HIS A 100 3.54 3.24 -4.28
N PHE A 101 4.84 3.52 -4.39
CA PHE A 101 5.41 4.36 -5.44
C PHE A 101 6.80 3.86 -5.84
N GLN A 102 7.29 4.33 -6.99
CA GLN A 102 8.68 4.19 -7.39
C GLN A 102 9.24 5.54 -7.80
N PHE A 103 10.32 5.97 -7.17
CA PHE A 103 10.94 7.26 -7.40
C PHE A 103 12.40 7.08 -7.81
N ASN A 104 12.77 7.59 -8.97
CA ASN A 104 14.15 7.72 -9.39
C ASN A 104 14.76 8.98 -8.75
N ASP A 105 15.33 8.83 -7.56
CA ASP A 105 16.05 9.92 -6.88
C ASP A 105 17.47 10.13 -7.45
N ASN A 106 17.68 9.88 -8.73
CA ASN A 106 18.97 10.07 -9.40
C ASN A 106 18.86 11.02 -10.60
N CYS A 107 20.01 11.49 -11.07
CA CYS A 107 20.10 12.37 -12.24
C CYS A 107 20.22 11.64 -13.57
N GLU A 108 20.21 10.30 -13.55
CA GLU A 108 20.30 9.43 -14.73
C GLU A 108 19.00 8.62 -14.86
N PRO A 109 18.59 8.26 -16.09
CA PRO A 109 17.40 7.46 -16.31
C PRO A 109 17.56 6.02 -15.80
N VAL A 110 16.45 5.43 -15.36
CA VAL A 110 16.39 4.08 -14.81
C VAL A 110 15.23 3.28 -15.42
N GLN A 111 15.37 1.96 -15.38
CA GLN A 111 14.38 1.00 -15.82
C GLN A 111 14.17 -0.08 -14.76
N PHE A 112 12.91 -0.47 -14.60
CA PHE A 112 12.50 -1.58 -13.77
C PHE A 112 11.48 -2.45 -14.49
N VAL A 113 11.36 -3.70 -14.06
CA VAL A 113 10.38 -4.67 -14.55
C VAL A 113 9.54 -5.13 -13.37
N SER A 114 8.24 -5.18 -13.54
CA SER A 114 7.28 -5.56 -12.52
C SER A 114 6.43 -6.72 -13.02
N ALA A 115 6.47 -7.84 -12.31
CA ALA A 115 5.61 -8.99 -12.58
C ALA A 115 4.42 -8.96 -11.62
N LEU A 116 3.21 -8.99 -12.17
CA LEU A 116 1.96 -8.92 -11.42
C LEU A 116 1.25 -10.27 -11.48
N ASN A 117 0.75 -10.77 -10.34
CA ASN A 117 0.09 -12.08 -10.26
C ASN A 117 -1.40 -12.06 -10.64
N SER A 118 -1.77 -11.19 -11.57
CA SER A 118 -3.06 -11.17 -12.27
C SER A 118 -2.80 -10.74 -13.70
N ASP A 119 -3.49 -11.35 -14.66
CA ASP A 119 -3.44 -10.99 -16.08
C ASP A 119 -4.23 -9.68 -16.36
N ASP A 120 -5.09 -9.28 -15.41
CA ASP A 120 -5.68 -7.95 -15.29
C ASP A 120 -5.45 -7.40 -13.86
N PRO A 121 -4.33 -6.71 -13.59
CA PRO A 121 -3.99 -6.26 -12.24
C PRO A 121 -4.84 -5.08 -11.75
N GLY A 122 -5.31 -4.24 -12.69
CA GLY A 122 -5.89 -2.93 -12.42
C GLY A 122 -4.92 -1.96 -11.74
N THR A 123 -5.10 -0.67 -11.96
CA THR A 123 -4.31 0.37 -11.30
C THR A 123 -5.25 1.43 -10.77
N LEU A 124 -5.06 1.84 -9.52
CA LEU A 124 -5.74 2.98 -8.92
C LEU A 124 -4.69 3.97 -8.42
N LEU A 125 -4.55 5.10 -9.11
CA LEU A 125 -3.70 6.19 -8.68
C LEU A 125 -4.31 6.83 -7.42
N ALA A 126 -3.52 6.97 -6.37
CA ALA A 126 -4.05 7.31 -5.05
C ALA A 126 -4.66 8.71 -5.03
N ALA A 127 -3.99 9.69 -5.64
CA ALA A 127 -4.47 11.08 -5.66
C ALA A 127 -5.70 11.23 -6.57
N GLN A 128 -5.63 10.75 -7.81
CA GLN A 128 -6.73 10.81 -8.78
C GLN A 128 -7.94 10.02 -8.27
N GLY A 129 -7.73 8.89 -7.60
CA GLY A 129 -8.78 8.10 -6.96
C GLY A 129 -9.48 8.86 -5.84
N LEU A 130 -8.72 9.50 -4.93
CA LEU A 130 -9.29 10.31 -3.85
C LEU A 130 -10.06 11.51 -4.39
N PHE A 131 -9.45 12.29 -5.30
CA PHE A 131 -10.06 13.50 -5.87
C PHE A 131 -11.09 13.22 -6.97
N GLY A 132 -11.23 11.97 -7.38
CA GLY A 132 -12.31 11.48 -8.24
C GLY A 132 -13.63 11.25 -7.50
N LEU A 133 -13.63 11.27 -6.16
CA LEU A 133 -14.84 11.24 -5.34
C LEU A 133 -15.59 12.59 -5.41
N PRO A 134 -16.87 12.67 -4.99
CA PRO A 134 -17.57 13.93 -4.91
C PRO A 134 -16.77 14.96 -4.09
N PRO A 135 -16.55 16.18 -4.59
CA PRO A 135 -15.70 17.16 -3.92
C PRO A 135 -16.10 17.49 -2.49
N ALA A 136 -17.39 17.48 -2.17
CA ALA A 136 -17.87 17.67 -0.80
C ALA A 136 -17.41 16.54 0.15
N ILE A 137 -17.33 15.31 -0.34
CA ILE A 137 -16.85 14.16 0.44
C ILE A 137 -15.34 14.25 0.65
N VAL A 138 -14.60 14.67 -0.37
CA VAL A 138 -13.15 14.91 -0.26
C VAL A 138 -12.87 16.06 0.71
N ALA A 139 -13.63 17.15 0.61
CA ALA A 139 -13.50 18.29 1.52
C ALA A 139 -13.70 17.86 2.97
N ALA A 140 -14.76 17.11 3.26
CA ALA A 140 -15.01 16.54 4.58
C ALA A 140 -13.88 15.60 5.04
N SER A 141 -13.36 14.76 4.13
CA SER A 141 -12.27 13.83 4.42
C SER A 141 -10.93 14.52 4.73
N LEU A 142 -10.72 15.73 4.19
CA LEU A 142 -9.53 16.55 4.39
C LEU A 142 -9.69 17.56 5.54
N GLY A 143 -10.74 17.45 6.36
CA GLY A 143 -10.98 18.34 7.49
C GLY A 143 -11.72 19.62 7.15
N GLU A 144 -12.66 19.54 6.21
CA GLU A 144 -13.53 20.64 5.77
C GLU A 144 -12.77 21.82 5.11
N ILE A 145 -11.84 21.51 4.20
CA ILE A 145 -11.06 22.55 3.48
C ILE A 145 -11.87 23.35 2.44
N GLY A 146 -13.10 22.92 2.15
CA GLY A 146 -13.99 23.54 1.16
C GLY A 146 -13.98 22.86 -0.21
N VAL A 147 -15.12 22.96 -0.92
CA VAL A 147 -15.34 22.30 -2.22
C VAL A 147 -14.52 22.94 -3.33
N GLU A 148 -14.44 24.27 -3.34
CA GLU A 148 -13.67 25.05 -4.30
C GLU A 148 -12.18 24.75 -4.19
N GLU A 149 -11.67 24.63 -2.97
CA GLU A 149 -10.27 24.28 -2.72
C GLU A 149 -9.95 22.88 -3.24
N VAL A 150 -10.81 21.89 -2.94
CA VAL A 150 -10.68 20.54 -3.48
C VAL A 150 -10.69 20.54 -5.02
N ALA A 151 -11.58 21.32 -5.64
CA ALA A 151 -11.63 21.43 -7.08
C ALA A 151 -10.36 22.06 -7.65
N GLY A 152 -9.83 23.10 -7.00
CA GLY A 152 -8.56 23.74 -7.36
C GLY A 152 -7.37 22.78 -7.26
N LEU A 153 -7.26 22.04 -6.16
CA LEU A 153 -6.22 21.05 -5.95
C LEU A 153 -6.29 19.89 -6.95
N ALA A 154 -7.50 19.43 -7.29
CA ALA A 154 -7.70 18.35 -8.26
C ALA A 154 -7.02 18.68 -9.60
N HIS A 155 -7.10 19.93 -10.05
CA HIS A 155 -6.49 20.39 -11.30
C HIS A 155 -4.97 20.40 -11.31
N LEU A 156 -4.32 20.29 -10.14
CA LEU A 156 -2.87 20.28 -9.98
C LEU A 156 -2.28 18.87 -9.89
N ILE A 157 -3.12 17.83 -9.82
CA ILE A 157 -2.67 16.45 -9.69
C ILE A 157 -2.07 16.00 -11.03
N PRO A 158 -0.77 15.66 -11.08
CA PRO A 158 -0.11 15.24 -12.31
C PRO A 158 -0.52 13.82 -12.70
N ASP A 159 -0.28 13.47 -13.97
CA ASP A 159 -0.40 12.09 -14.48
C ASP A 159 0.58 11.13 -13.77
N ASP A 160 0.36 9.81 -13.89
CA ASP A 160 1.03 8.78 -13.09
C ASP A 160 2.57 8.84 -13.15
N VAL A 161 3.14 9.17 -14.31
CA VAL A 161 4.58 9.35 -14.46
C VAL A 161 4.95 10.83 -14.35
N ALA A 162 5.15 11.30 -13.14
CA ALA A 162 5.43 12.70 -12.83
C ALA A 162 6.90 12.93 -12.47
N PHE A 163 7.37 14.18 -12.48
CA PHE A 163 8.58 14.52 -11.71
C PHE A 163 8.30 14.39 -10.22
N GLY A 164 9.26 13.84 -9.49
CA GLY A 164 9.22 13.62 -8.05
C GLY A 164 9.66 14.84 -7.25
N SER A 165 10.57 14.64 -6.28
CA SER A 165 10.87 15.67 -5.28
C SER A 165 11.58 16.90 -5.85
N GLN A 166 11.24 18.07 -5.29
CA GLN A 166 11.91 19.33 -5.62
C GLN A 166 13.40 19.29 -5.30
N GLU A 167 13.80 18.56 -4.26
CA GLU A 167 15.18 18.36 -3.88
C GLU A 167 15.98 17.65 -4.98
N CYS A 168 15.44 16.58 -5.58
CA CYS A 168 16.07 15.90 -6.70
C CYS A 168 16.19 16.83 -7.91
N LEU A 169 15.10 17.54 -8.25
CA LEU A 169 15.08 18.46 -9.39
C LEU A 169 16.17 19.54 -9.28
N THR A 170 16.30 20.15 -8.10
CA THR A 170 17.35 21.14 -7.83
C THR A 170 18.74 20.51 -7.90
N ARG A 171 18.94 19.33 -7.31
CA ARG A 171 20.23 18.62 -7.33
C ARG A 171 20.67 18.23 -8.74
N CYS A 172 19.72 17.87 -9.61
CA CYS A 172 19.97 17.45 -10.98
C CYS A 172 19.85 18.59 -12.00
N GLY A 173 19.54 19.83 -11.58
CA GLY A 173 19.42 20.99 -12.46
C GLY A 173 18.25 20.92 -13.44
N ILE A 174 17.16 20.23 -13.07
CA ILE A 174 15.99 20.00 -13.93
C ILE A 174 14.91 21.03 -13.63
N ASN A 175 14.37 21.66 -14.67
CA ASN A 175 13.18 22.49 -14.58
C ASN A 175 11.96 21.71 -15.09
N ALA A 176 11.16 21.18 -14.16
CA ALA A 176 10.02 20.32 -14.44
C ALA A 176 8.85 21.00 -15.17
N GLY A 177 8.80 22.34 -15.19
CA GLY A 177 7.70 23.08 -15.82
C GLY A 177 6.32 22.70 -15.26
N THR A 178 5.28 22.90 -16.08
CA THR A 178 3.93 22.41 -15.78
C THR A 178 3.79 20.96 -16.19
N GLN A 179 3.27 20.13 -15.30
CA GLN A 179 3.06 18.71 -15.57
C GLN A 179 1.69 18.44 -16.18
N PRO A 180 1.55 17.40 -17.02
CA PRO A 180 0.27 17.02 -17.59
C PRO A 180 -0.64 16.43 -16.50
N THR A 181 -1.94 16.61 -16.66
CA THR A 181 -2.99 16.26 -15.69
C THR A 181 -4.19 15.58 -16.35
N ALA A 182 -3.94 14.88 -17.47
CA ALA A 182 -4.96 14.24 -18.29
C ALA A 182 -5.59 12.98 -17.67
N GLU A 183 -4.96 12.36 -16.67
CA GLU A 183 -5.40 11.11 -16.04
C GLU A 183 -6.39 11.30 -14.88
N GLN A 184 -6.98 12.49 -14.76
CA GLN A 184 -8.02 12.75 -13.78
C GLN A 184 -9.25 11.87 -14.00
N VAL A 185 -9.86 11.42 -12.90
CA VAL A 185 -11.12 10.68 -12.95
C VAL A 185 -12.21 11.58 -13.55
N PRO A 186 -12.87 11.18 -14.66
CA PRO A 186 -13.90 11.98 -15.29
C PRO A 186 -15.07 12.27 -14.33
N ARG A 187 -15.61 13.49 -14.42
CA ARG A 187 -16.80 13.87 -13.66
C ARG A 187 -18.06 13.38 -14.38
N VAL A 188 -18.81 12.52 -13.70
CA VAL A 188 -20.12 11.97 -14.04
C VAL A 188 -21.12 12.36 -12.95
N SER A 189 -22.41 12.02 -13.11
CA SER A 189 -23.45 12.37 -12.12
C SER A 189 -23.13 11.92 -10.69
N GLY A 190 -22.39 10.82 -10.52
CA GLY A 190 -22.00 10.28 -9.22
C GLY A 190 -20.85 11.01 -8.50
N ASN A 191 -20.10 11.87 -9.18
CA ASN A 191 -18.98 12.65 -8.62
C ASN A 191 -18.93 14.09 -9.16
N ALA A 192 -20.05 14.57 -9.68
CA ALA A 192 -20.19 15.91 -10.23
C ALA A 192 -19.93 16.98 -9.15
N LEU A 193 -19.54 18.17 -9.60
CA LEU A 193 -19.58 19.36 -8.75
C LEU A 193 -21.03 19.70 -8.40
N PRO A 194 -21.30 20.22 -7.19
CA PRO A 194 -22.63 20.72 -6.85
C PRO A 194 -23.11 21.77 -7.85
N THR A 195 -24.35 21.67 -8.31
CA THR A 195 -24.95 22.69 -9.19
C THR A 195 -25.21 23.97 -8.38
N GLY A 196 -24.59 25.10 -8.77
CA GLY A 196 -24.78 26.41 -8.12
C GLY A 196 -23.54 27.01 -7.41
N SER A 197 -22.33 26.59 -7.77
CA SER A 197 -21.05 26.99 -7.16
C SER A 197 -20.62 28.46 -7.33
N SER A 198 -21.52 29.36 -7.77
CA SER A 198 -21.31 30.80 -7.59
C SER A 198 -21.74 31.30 -6.20
N SER A 199 -22.34 30.44 -5.36
CA SER A 199 -22.87 30.83 -4.04
C SER A 199 -22.08 30.31 -2.84
N TRP A 200 -21.01 29.54 -3.04
CA TRP A 200 -20.06 29.20 -1.97
C TRP A 200 -18.94 30.26 -1.98
N SER A 201 -19.38 31.51 -1.94
CA SER A 201 -18.55 32.68 -1.71
C SER A 201 -18.11 32.68 -0.25
N THR A 202 -16.81 32.48 -0.03
CA THR A 202 -16.03 33.04 1.08
C THR A 202 -16.78 33.19 2.41
N SER A 203 -17.10 32.08 3.08
CA SER A 203 -17.42 32.09 4.52
C SER A 203 -17.09 30.76 5.18
N ALA A 204 -15.90 30.24 4.93
CA ALA A 204 -15.17 29.50 5.96
C ALA A 204 -14.02 30.40 6.41
N LYS A 205 -14.35 31.55 6.99
CA LYS A 205 -13.41 32.23 7.87
C LYS A 205 -13.20 31.24 9.01
N ALA A 206 -11.96 30.74 9.16
CA ALA A 206 -11.56 30.06 10.37
C ALA A 206 -12.06 30.89 11.55
N THR A 207 -13.10 30.41 12.22
CA THR A 207 -13.54 31.06 13.45
C THR A 207 -12.46 30.68 14.45
N GLU A 208 -11.57 31.62 14.75
CA GLU A 208 -10.85 31.64 16.00
C GLU A 208 -11.90 31.68 17.11
N THR A 209 -12.40 30.50 17.48
CA THR A 209 -13.06 30.34 18.75
C THR A 209 -11.94 30.37 19.77
N SER A 210 -11.74 31.55 20.36
CA SER A 210 -11.12 31.67 21.68
C SER A 210 -11.86 30.75 22.63
N THR A 211 -11.40 29.50 22.74
CA THR A 211 -11.77 28.66 23.88
C THR A 211 -10.90 29.14 25.03
N ASN A 212 -11.45 30.04 25.85
CA ASN A 212 -11.00 30.18 27.23
C ASN A 212 -11.27 28.86 27.95
N PHE A 213 -10.34 27.92 27.80
CA PHE A 213 -10.32 26.70 28.59
C PHE A 213 -9.78 27.06 29.97
N SER A 214 -10.68 27.39 30.89
CA SER A 214 -10.34 27.44 32.30
C SER A 214 -10.13 26.00 32.78
N ARG A 215 -8.89 25.68 33.14
CA ARG A 215 -8.46 24.35 33.59
C ARG A 215 -9.06 24.10 34.97
N SER A 216 -10.24 23.49 35.05
CA SER A 216 -10.75 22.91 36.29
C SER A 216 -10.12 21.53 36.49
N THR A 217 -9.01 21.52 37.24
CA THR A 217 -8.41 20.30 37.81
C THR A 217 -9.33 19.73 38.88
N SER A 218 -10.23 18.82 38.51
CA SER A 218 -10.93 17.92 39.44
C SER A 218 -11.69 16.84 38.68
N LEU A 219 -10.97 15.86 38.12
CA LEU A 219 -11.56 14.63 37.57
C LEU A 219 -10.88 13.37 38.13
N PHE A 220 -10.54 13.41 39.42
CA PHE A 220 -10.05 12.24 40.18
C PHE A 220 -10.90 11.92 41.42
N GLY A 221 -12.08 12.53 41.59
CA GLY A 221 -12.94 12.34 42.77
C GLY A 221 -14.16 11.44 42.60
N ALA A 222 -14.46 10.93 41.40
CA ALA A 222 -15.76 10.31 41.11
C ALA A 222 -15.73 8.80 40.80
N VAL A 223 -14.69 8.08 41.21
CA VAL A 223 -14.59 6.61 41.05
C VAL A 223 -14.34 5.85 42.35
N VAL A 224 -14.47 6.50 43.51
CA VAL A 224 -14.23 5.89 44.83
C VAL A 224 -15.42 6.02 45.77
N ASP A 225 -16.65 5.72 45.32
CA ASP A 225 -17.78 5.55 46.25
C ASP A 225 -18.77 4.44 45.86
N ALA A 226 -18.45 3.59 44.87
CA ALA A 226 -19.27 2.44 44.51
C ALA A 226 -18.99 1.18 45.36
N ALA A 227 -18.24 1.30 46.46
CA ALA A 227 -17.76 0.17 47.25
C ALA A 227 -18.01 0.33 48.75
N ALA A 228 -19.22 0.71 49.18
CA ALA A 228 -19.72 0.41 50.54
C ALA A 228 -21.20 0.76 50.69
N SER A 229 -22.10 -0.12 50.28
CA SER A 229 -23.45 -0.17 50.85
C SER A 229 -24.10 -1.51 50.49
N SER A 230 -23.83 -2.52 51.30
CA SER A 230 -24.61 -3.76 51.35
C SER A 230 -25.29 -3.84 52.72
N THR A 231 -26.55 -3.40 52.79
CA THR A 231 -27.46 -3.86 53.84
C THR A 231 -28.74 -4.37 53.21
N SER A 232 -28.78 -5.70 53.12
CA SER A 232 -29.94 -6.57 53.37
C SER A 232 -31.27 -6.16 52.75
N ASP A 233 -31.63 -6.78 51.62
CA ASP A 233 -32.98 -7.34 51.55
C ASP A 233 -33.06 -8.62 50.69
N LYS A 234 -33.74 -9.62 51.23
CA LYS A 234 -33.90 -10.96 50.63
C LYS A 234 -35.09 -10.94 49.67
N SER A 235 -34.85 -10.59 48.40
CA SER A 235 -35.71 -11.11 47.33
C SER A 235 -34.89 -11.27 46.05
N VAL A 236 -34.59 -12.52 45.69
CA VAL A 236 -33.90 -12.80 44.44
C VAL A 236 -34.91 -12.64 43.32
N GLN A 237 -34.85 -11.51 42.61
CA GLN A 237 -35.66 -11.28 41.43
C GLN A 237 -35.34 -12.33 40.35
N PRO A 238 -36.33 -12.97 39.71
CA PRO A 238 -36.09 -14.00 38.70
C PRO A 238 -35.17 -13.57 37.54
N ALA A 239 -35.05 -12.26 37.31
CA ALA A 239 -34.14 -11.68 36.32
C ALA A 239 -32.64 -11.86 36.64
N THR A 240 -32.22 -11.83 37.91
CA THR A 240 -30.79 -12.00 38.26
C THR A 240 -30.33 -13.45 38.16
N ILE A 241 -31.23 -14.41 38.44
CA ILE A 241 -30.97 -15.84 38.18
C ILE A 241 -30.87 -16.09 36.67
N ALA A 242 -31.76 -15.51 35.87
CA ALA A 242 -31.73 -15.64 34.41
C ALA A 242 -30.46 -15.03 33.79
N LEU A 243 -30.04 -13.85 34.25
CA LEU A 243 -28.78 -13.23 33.82
C LEU A 243 -27.55 -14.05 34.24
N GLY A 244 -27.52 -14.58 35.47
CA GLY A 244 -26.45 -15.46 35.93
C GLY A 244 -26.34 -16.74 35.09
N ALA A 245 -27.47 -17.34 34.71
CA ALA A 245 -27.51 -18.51 33.85
C ALA A 245 -26.98 -18.22 32.44
N ILE A 246 -27.38 -17.08 31.83
CA ILE A 246 -26.92 -16.69 30.49
C ILE A 246 -25.41 -16.43 30.49
N VAL A 247 -24.90 -15.69 31.48
CA VAL A 247 -23.47 -15.40 31.60
C VAL A 247 -22.68 -16.69 31.85
N GLY A 248 -23.21 -17.62 32.65
CA GLY A 248 -22.61 -18.93 32.87
C GLY A 248 -22.51 -19.77 31.59
N VAL A 249 -23.57 -19.81 30.79
CA VAL A 249 -23.59 -20.54 29.50
C VAL A 249 -22.62 -19.91 28.51
N MET A 250 -22.56 -18.57 28.44
CA MET A 250 -21.60 -17.86 27.59
C MET A 250 -20.15 -18.13 28.00
N ALA A 251 -19.85 -18.08 29.31
CA ALA A 251 -18.51 -18.37 29.82
C ALA A 251 -18.07 -19.81 29.51
N LEU A 252 -18.96 -20.79 29.68
CA LEU A 252 -18.69 -22.18 29.31
C LEU A 252 -18.49 -22.33 27.78
N GLY A 253 -19.26 -21.59 26.97
CA GLY A 253 -19.08 -21.52 25.52
C GLY A 253 -17.70 -20.99 25.11
N TYR A 254 -17.23 -19.92 25.74
CA TYR A 254 -15.90 -19.35 25.47
C TYR A 254 -14.76 -20.29 25.92
N VAL A 255 -14.92 -20.99 27.04
CA VAL A 255 -13.95 -22.01 27.48
C VAL A 255 -13.93 -23.19 26.50
N GLY A 256 -15.08 -23.61 25.98
CA GLY A 256 -15.17 -24.64 24.94
C GLY A 256 -14.51 -24.23 23.63
N LEU A 257 -14.71 -22.99 23.19
CA LEU A 257 -14.03 -22.41 22.01
C LEU A 257 -12.51 -22.31 22.21
N ALA A 258 -12.06 -21.89 23.40
CA ALA A 258 -10.64 -21.86 23.74
C ALA A 258 -10.04 -23.27 23.73
N ALA A 259 -10.70 -24.26 24.33
CA ALA A 259 -10.27 -25.65 24.29
C ALA A 259 -10.19 -26.19 22.85
N MET A 260 -11.20 -25.94 22.01
CA MET A 260 -11.16 -26.30 20.59
C MET A 260 -10.02 -25.60 19.84
N TYR A 261 -9.76 -24.32 20.12
CA TYR A 261 -8.66 -23.57 19.52
C TYR A 261 -7.30 -24.17 19.92
N PHE A 262 -7.09 -24.49 21.20
CA PHE A 262 -5.84 -25.10 21.67
C PHE A 262 -5.67 -26.55 21.17
N MET A 263 -6.75 -27.33 21.07
CA MET A 263 -6.71 -28.67 20.47
C MET A 263 -6.42 -28.61 18.96
N ARG A 264 -7.03 -27.70 18.20
CA ARG A 264 -6.69 -27.44 16.78
C ARG A 264 -5.26 -26.94 16.63
N ARG A 265 -4.77 -26.13 17.57
CA ARG A 265 -3.38 -25.65 17.58
C ARG A 265 -2.38 -26.77 17.86
N GLN A 266 -2.73 -27.74 18.71
CA GLN A 266 -1.90 -28.94 18.92
C GLN A 266 -1.92 -29.87 17.70
N GLN A 267 -3.05 -30.02 17.01
CA GLN A 267 -3.11 -30.80 15.77
C GLN A 267 -2.35 -30.14 14.61
N THR A 268 -2.43 -28.81 14.44
CA THR A 268 -1.68 -28.08 13.40
C THR A 268 -0.17 -28.07 13.62
N LYS A 269 0.31 -28.23 14.86
CA LYS A 269 1.74 -28.48 15.15
C LYS A 269 2.22 -29.86 14.68
N LYS A 270 1.35 -30.87 14.56
CA LYS A 270 1.69 -32.20 14.03
C LYS A 270 1.55 -32.32 12.51
N THR A 271 0.87 -31.39 11.83
CA THR A 271 0.62 -31.46 10.36
C THR A 271 1.07 -30.22 9.57
N ARG A 272 2.01 -29.42 10.09
CA ARG A 272 2.63 -28.35 9.29
C ARG A 272 3.73 -28.89 8.36
N SER A 273 3.26 -29.59 7.33
CA SER A 273 3.92 -29.66 6.03
C SER A 273 2.78 -29.72 5.00
N TYR A 274 2.19 -28.57 4.72
CA TYR A 274 1.36 -28.44 3.52
C TYR A 274 2.31 -28.50 2.32
N VAL A 275 2.38 -29.67 1.70
CA VAL A 275 3.06 -29.89 0.43
C VAL A 275 2.00 -29.66 -0.64
N ARG A 276 2.18 -28.66 -1.51
CA ARG A 276 1.40 -28.58 -2.75
C ARG A 276 1.55 -29.91 -3.49
N PRO A 277 0.48 -30.53 -4.02
CA PRO A 277 0.55 -31.88 -4.56
C PRO A 277 1.54 -32.13 -5.72
N ASP A 278 2.22 -31.11 -6.27
CA ASP A 278 3.08 -31.25 -7.46
C ASP A 278 4.60 -31.18 -7.20
N MET A 279 5.08 -30.89 -5.99
CA MET A 279 6.53 -30.72 -5.73
C MET A 279 7.18 -31.96 -5.11
N ARG A 280 7.00 -33.15 -5.72
CA ARG A 280 7.83 -34.33 -5.43
C ARG A 280 9.06 -34.30 -6.34
N GLY A 281 10.22 -33.93 -5.80
CA GLY A 281 11.50 -34.13 -6.50
C GLY A 281 12.56 -33.04 -6.34
N HIS A 282 12.23 -31.89 -5.75
CA HIS A 282 13.22 -30.84 -5.49
C HIS A 282 13.63 -30.82 -4.02
N GLU A 283 14.92 -31.01 -3.78
CA GLU A 283 15.57 -30.96 -2.47
C GLU A 283 15.33 -29.58 -1.84
N ARG A 284 14.82 -29.57 -0.61
CA ARG A 284 14.39 -28.35 0.09
C ARG A 284 15.61 -27.61 0.64
N ILE A 285 15.74 -26.31 0.34
CA ILE A 285 16.54 -25.40 1.16
C ILE A 285 15.84 -25.29 2.54
N PRO A 286 16.52 -25.51 3.68
CA PRO A 286 15.87 -25.46 4.98
C PRO A 286 15.42 -24.04 5.32
N SER A 287 14.11 -23.81 5.40
CA SER A 287 13.54 -22.60 6.01
C SER A 287 13.59 -22.74 7.54
N ALA A 288 14.77 -22.53 8.11
CA ALA A 288 14.94 -22.38 9.55
C ALA A 288 15.94 -21.26 9.82
N GLU A 289 15.51 -20.01 9.65
CA GLU A 289 16.14 -18.89 10.34
C GLU A 289 15.88 -19.07 11.84
N LYS A 290 16.81 -19.72 12.53
CA LYS A 290 16.99 -19.53 13.96
C LYS A 290 17.83 -18.26 14.11
N PHE A 291 17.18 -17.16 14.52
CA PHE A 291 17.90 -16.03 15.09
C PHE A 291 18.67 -16.54 16.31
N ASN A 292 19.99 -16.63 16.20
CA ASN A 292 20.88 -16.90 17.31
C ASN A 292 21.55 -15.57 17.66
N GLU A 293 21.26 -15.04 18.83
CA GLU A 293 21.60 -13.68 19.27
C GLU A 293 23.11 -13.47 19.55
N ALA A 294 23.96 -14.38 19.07
CA ALA A 294 25.40 -14.43 19.35
C ALA A 294 26.29 -14.71 18.12
N SER A 295 25.77 -14.64 16.90
CA SER A 295 26.60 -14.73 15.68
C SER A 295 26.71 -13.38 14.98
N GLU A 296 27.93 -12.95 14.67
CA GLU A 296 28.22 -11.73 13.92
C GLU A 296 27.38 -11.63 12.62
N PRO A 297 27.05 -10.39 12.19
CA PRO A 297 26.18 -10.18 11.03
C PRO A 297 26.74 -10.87 9.79
N TYR A 298 25.85 -11.57 9.09
CA TYR A 298 26.12 -12.27 7.83
C TYR A 298 26.78 -11.31 6.82
N ASP A 299 28.04 -11.59 6.48
CA ASP A 299 28.80 -10.87 5.45
C ASP A 299 28.62 -11.58 4.09
N PRO A 300 27.86 -11.00 3.15
CA PRO A 300 27.64 -11.59 1.83
C PRO A 300 28.87 -11.52 0.91
N LEU A 301 30.00 -10.91 1.33
CA LEU A 301 31.23 -10.78 0.54
C LEU A 301 32.26 -11.88 0.82
N ALA A 302 32.07 -12.71 1.84
CA ALA A 302 33.02 -13.80 2.17
C ALA A 302 33.05 -14.95 1.13
N ALA A 303 32.09 -14.99 0.20
CA ALA A 303 32.02 -16.02 -0.86
C ALA A 303 32.74 -15.65 -2.18
N SER A 304 33.58 -14.61 -2.18
CA SER A 304 34.26 -14.11 -3.39
C SER A 304 35.79 -14.35 -3.37
N SER A 305 36.24 -15.58 -3.10
CA SER A 305 37.67 -15.92 -3.27
C SER A 305 37.94 -17.33 -3.84
N ALA A 306 36.97 -17.92 -4.55
CA ALA A 306 37.20 -19.16 -5.29
C ALA A 306 36.86 -18.99 -6.79
N GLY A 307 37.88 -18.56 -7.53
CA GLY A 307 38.14 -18.68 -8.97
C GLY A 307 37.01 -19.04 -9.94
N PHE A 308 36.67 -18.08 -10.80
CA PHE A 308 36.21 -18.36 -12.15
C PHE A 308 37.03 -17.50 -13.13
N ARG A 309 38.11 -18.07 -13.68
CA ARG A 309 38.81 -17.53 -14.86
C ARG A 309 38.07 -18.03 -16.10
N VAL A 310 37.56 -17.12 -16.90
CA VAL A 310 37.12 -17.41 -18.27
C VAL A 310 38.32 -17.16 -19.19
N ASP A 311 38.93 -18.24 -19.67
CA ASP A 311 39.87 -18.16 -20.79
C ASP A 311 39.08 -17.97 -22.09
N LEU A 312 39.23 -16.79 -22.69
CA LEU A 312 38.86 -16.53 -24.08
C LEU A 312 40.09 -16.79 -24.94
N GLN A 313 40.12 -17.91 -25.67
CA GLN A 313 40.95 -18.09 -26.85
C GLN A 313 40.38 -19.14 -27.81
N ASN A 314 40.13 -18.68 -29.04
CA ASN A 314 40.07 -19.39 -30.33
C ASN A 314 39.06 -20.51 -30.57
N ALA A 315 38.01 -20.19 -31.34
CA ALA A 315 37.59 -20.90 -32.56
C ALA A 315 36.57 -20.04 -33.34
#